data_AF-A0A430A0U2-F1
#
_entry.id   AF-A0A430A0U2-F1
#
_cell.length_a   1.000
_cell.length_b   1.000
_cell.length_c   1.000
_cell.angle_alpha   90.00
_cell.angle_beta   90.00
_cell.angle_gamma   90.00
#
_symmetry.space_group_name_H-M   'P 1'
#
loop_
_entity.id
_entity.type
_entity.pdbx_description
1 polymer ?
#
loop_
_entity_poly.entity_id
_entity_poly.type
_entity_poly.pdbx_seq_one_letter_code
_entity_poly.pdbx_strand_id
1 'polypeptide(L)'
;MRGLFGILAVIFLLGSIPKFKPDTPGYDITIFFRKNKKEYNNFANKLRGTFSLISGILFLILFLSSFIFKYSNNETVVTRTFFFVLFVVIFLNVIVEIEWYKKHKK
;
A
#
# COMPACT_ATOMS: atom_id res chain seq x y z
N MET A 1 -4.50 -18.21 6.42
CA MET A 1 -3.27 -17.45 6.62
C MET A 1 -2.35 -17.53 5.41
N ARG A 2 -1.85 -18.71 4.99
CA ARG A 2 -0.99 -18.84 3.77
C ARG A 2 -1.54 -18.13 2.53
N GLY A 3 -2.73 -18.52 2.07
CA GLY A 3 -3.35 -17.91 0.89
C GLY A 3 -3.55 -16.41 1.04
N LEU A 4 -3.98 -15.95 2.23
CA LEU A 4 -4.15 -14.53 2.54
C LEU A 4 -2.85 -13.74 2.43
N PHE A 5 -1.78 -14.20 3.08
CA PHE A 5 -0.48 -13.53 3.02
C PHE A 5 0.10 -13.54 1.61
N GLY A 6 -0.07 -14.63 0.86
CA GLY A 6 0.37 -14.73 -0.53
C GLY A 6 -0.37 -13.73 -1.43
N ILE A 7 -1.71 -13.67 -1.34
CA ILE A 7 -2.53 -12.73 -2.13
C ILE A 7 -2.17 -11.29 -1.78
N LEU A 8 -2.05 -10.96 -0.48
CA LEU A 8 -1.65 -9.62 -0.05
C LEU A 8 -0.24 -9.26 -0.52
N ALA A 9 0.72 -10.18 -0.43
CA ALA A 9 2.08 -9.95 -0.93
C ALA A 9 2.06 -9.60 -2.43
N VAL A 10 1.32 -10.37 -3.25
CA VAL A 10 1.19 -10.10 -4.69
C VAL A 10 0.54 -8.73 -4.94
N ILE A 11 -0.58 -8.43 -4.30
CA ILE A 11 -1.29 -7.15 -4.46
C ILE A 11 -0.38 -5.97 -4.14
N PHE A 12 0.32 -6.01 -3.00
CA PHE A 12 1.18 -4.91 -2.57
C PHE A 12 2.47 -4.81 -3.39
N LEU A 13 3.04 -5.92 -3.84
CA LEU A 13 4.20 -5.89 -4.76
C LEU A 13 3.81 -5.31 -6.12
N LEU A 14 2.68 -5.70 -6.70
CA LEU A 14 2.18 -5.10 -7.95
C LEU A 14 1.80 -3.63 -7.74
N GLY A 15 1.17 -3.30 -6.61
CA GLY A 15 0.86 -1.93 -6.21
C GLY A 15 2.10 -1.05 -5.96
N SER A 16 3.30 -1.64 -5.91
CA SER A 16 4.57 -0.91 -5.80
C SER A 16 5.16 -0.48 -7.15
N ILE A 17 4.67 -1.03 -8.26
CA ILE A 17 5.16 -0.70 -9.62
C ILE A 17 5.16 0.82 -9.91
N PRO A 18 4.12 1.60 -9.51
CA PRO A 18 4.12 3.05 -9.71
C PRO A 18 5.28 3.78 -9.02
N LYS A 19 5.97 3.18 -8.05
CA LYS A 19 7.20 3.73 -7.48
C LYS A 19 8.31 3.89 -8.53
N PHE A 20 8.45 2.91 -9.41
CA PHE A 20 9.53 2.83 -10.40
C PHE A 20 9.18 3.56 -11.71
N LYS A 21 7.88 3.77 -11.96
CA LYS A 21 7.37 4.57 -13.07
C LYS A 21 6.31 5.55 -12.54
N PRO A 22 6.70 6.62 -11.84
CA PRO A 22 5.74 7.50 -11.17
C PRO A 22 4.93 8.37 -12.13
N ASP A 23 5.33 8.42 -13.41
CA ASP A 23 4.65 9.14 -14.48
C ASP A 23 3.42 8.40 -15.02
N THR A 24 3.24 7.11 -14.72
CA THR A 24 2.00 6.40 -15.09
C THR A 24 0.82 6.93 -14.27
N PRO A 25 -0.38 7.08 -14.87
CA PRO A 25 -1.58 7.45 -14.13
C PRO A 25 -1.79 6.43 -13.00
N GLY A 26 -1.63 6.88 -11.76
CA GLY A 26 -1.87 6.05 -10.59
C GLY A 26 -3.37 5.74 -10.45
N TYR A 27 -3.71 4.78 -9.58
CA TYR A 27 -5.09 4.40 -9.28
C TYR A 27 -5.84 5.43 -8.40
N ASP A 28 -5.48 6.72 -8.50
CA ASP A 28 -5.97 7.78 -7.61
C ASP A 28 -7.04 8.64 -8.28
N ILE A 29 -8.26 8.58 -7.77
CA ILE A 29 -9.39 9.39 -8.25
C ILE A 29 -9.24 10.86 -7.82
N THR A 30 -8.50 11.16 -6.75
CA THR A 30 -8.31 12.55 -6.29
C THR A 30 -7.52 13.40 -7.30
N ILE A 31 -6.81 12.76 -8.25
CA ILE A 31 -6.08 13.44 -9.32
C ILE A 31 -6.99 14.32 -10.20
N PHE A 32 -8.26 13.94 -10.37
CA PHE A 32 -9.20 14.68 -11.21
C PHE A 32 -9.48 16.08 -10.68
N PHE A 33 -9.40 16.26 -9.36
CA PHE A 33 -9.68 17.53 -8.69
C PHE A 33 -8.44 18.41 -8.50
N ARG A 34 -7.25 17.97 -8.93
CA ARG A 34 -6.00 18.71 -8.71
C ARG A 34 -5.62 19.60 -9.89
N LYS A 35 -5.12 20.79 -9.58
CA LYS A 35 -4.53 21.73 -10.56
C LYS A 35 -3.19 21.19 -11.11
N ASN A 36 -2.28 20.73 -10.25
CA ASN A 36 -0.97 20.20 -10.65
C ASN A 36 -0.97 18.67 -10.75
N LYS A 37 -1.72 18.13 -11.73
CA LYS A 37 -1.95 16.67 -11.87
C LYS A 37 -0.65 15.85 -11.98
N LYS A 38 0.28 16.26 -12.85
CA LYS A 38 1.53 15.52 -13.10
C LYS A 38 2.44 15.49 -11.85
N GLU A 39 2.56 16.62 -11.18
CA GLU A 39 3.38 16.74 -9.97
C GLU A 39 2.79 15.91 -8.82
N TYR A 40 1.48 16.01 -8.59
CA TYR A 40 0.80 15.22 -7.57
C TYR A 40 0.90 13.72 -7.85
N ASN A 41 0.66 13.31 -9.10
CA ASN A 41 0.74 11.91 -9.48
C ASN A 41 2.15 11.35 -9.21
N ASN A 42 3.19 12.08 -9.60
CA ASN A 42 4.56 11.62 -9.37
C ASN A 42 4.88 11.52 -7.87
N PHE A 43 4.48 12.52 -7.08
CA PHE A 43 4.62 12.52 -5.63
C PHE A 43 3.86 11.37 -4.95
N ALA A 44 2.56 11.25 -5.23
CA ALA A 44 1.68 10.25 -4.63
C ALA A 44 2.09 8.83 -5.02
N ASN A 45 2.45 8.59 -6.29
CA ASN A 45 2.91 7.29 -6.76
C ASN A 45 4.24 6.87 -6.13
N LYS A 46 5.17 7.81 -5.94
CA LYS A 46 6.44 7.54 -5.25
C LYS A 46 6.22 7.17 -3.79
N LEU A 47 5.36 7.91 -3.09
CA LEU A 47 5.10 7.70 -1.67
C LEU A 47 4.29 6.41 -1.45
N ARG A 48 3.14 6.27 -2.11
CA ARG A 48 2.30 5.07 -2.03
C ARG A 48 3.03 3.84 -2.53
N GLY A 49 3.72 3.91 -3.66
CA GLY A 49 4.49 2.79 -4.19
C GLY A 49 5.62 2.34 -3.26
N THR A 50 6.22 3.26 -2.51
CA THR A 50 7.20 2.92 -1.45
C THR A 50 6.54 2.15 -0.30
N PHE A 51 5.38 2.60 0.17
CA PHE A 51 4.64 1.88 1.21
C PHE A 51 4.12 0.52 0.75
N SER A 52 3.62 0.44 -0.48
CA SER A 52 3.20 -0.81 -1.11
C SER A 52 4.38 -1.79 -1.18
N LEU A 53 5.59 -1.32 -1.53
CA LEU A 53 6.78 -2.17 -1.55
C LEU A 53 7.11 -2.73 -0.16
N ILE A 54 7.16 -1.86 0.86
CA ILE A 54 7.46 -2.27 2.25
C ILE A 54 6.42 -3.28 2.75
N SER A 55 5.14 -3.01 2.50
CA SER A 55 4.03 -3.90 2.89
C SER A 55 4.11 -5.24 2.15
N GLY A 56 4.41 -5.21 0.85
CA GLY A 56 4.57 -6.41 0.02
C GLY A 56 5.70 -7.30 0.52
N ILE A 57 6.86 -6.72 0.86
CA ILE A 57 7.99 -7.45 1.48
C ILE A 57 7.57 -8.05 2.82
N LEU A 58 6.87 -7.29 3.67
CA LEU A 58 6.41 -7.77 4.97
C LEU A 58 5.43 -8.95 4.83
N PHE A 59 4.47 -8.87 3.91
CA PHE A 59 3.56 -9.99 3.64
C PHE A 59 4.26 -11.18 3.01
N LEU A 60 5.29 -10.97 2.19
CA LEU A 60 6.12 -12.04 1.66
C LEU A 60 6.87 -12.78 2.77
N ILE A 61 7.45 -12.04 3.73
CA ILE A 61 8.09 -12.62 4.92
C ILE A 61 7.08 -13.43 5.73
N LEU A 62 5.88 -12.87 5.98
CA LEU A 62 4.82 -13.59 6.70
C LEU A 62 4.38 -14.86 5.96
N PHE A 63 4.23 -14.77 4.64
CA PHE A 63 3.94 -15.92 3.78
C PHE A 63 5.01 -17.01 3.92
N LEU A 64 6.29 -16.67 3.77
CA LEU A 64 7.41 -17.61 3.93
C LEU A 64 7.45 -18.20 5.34
N SER A 65 7.29 -17.36 6.36
CA SER A 65 7.27 -17.79 7.76
C SER A 65 6.12 -18.77 8.03
N SER A 66 5.02 -18.70 7.29
CA SER A 66 3.87 -19.59 7.46
C SER A 66 4.09 -21.02 6.97
N PHE A 67 5.20 -21.29 6.27
CA PHE A 67 5.66 -22.65 5.98
C PHE A 67 6.39 -23.26 7.17
N ILE A 68 7.10 -22.43 7.96
CA ILE A 68 7.86 -22.84 9.13
C ILE A 68 6.97 -22.90 10.37
N PHE A 69 6.19 -21.84 10.60
CA PHE A 69 5.27 -21.69 11.72
C PHE A 69 3.86 -22.12 11.31
N LYS A 70 3.25 -23.00 12.10
CA LYS A 70 1.89 -23.50 11.87
C LYS A 70 0.85 -22.49 12.37
N TYR A 71 0.70 -21.37 11.66
CA TYR A 71 -0.31 -20.36 11.99
C TYR A 71 -1.72 -20.94 11.85
N SER A 72 -2.53 -20.83 12.91
CA SER A 72 -3.92 -21.29 12.86
C SER A 72 -4.74 -20.41 11.88
N ASN A 73 -5.60 -21.05 11.09
CA ASN A 73 -6.59 -20.37 10.25
C ASN A 73 -7.86 -20.08 11.06
N ASN A 74 -7.75 -19.31 12.14
CA ASN A 74 -8.93 -18.86 12.87
C ASN A 74 -9.55 -17.65 12.15
N GLU A 75 -10.87 -17.69 11.91
CA GLU A 75 -11.64 -16.60 11.30
C GLU A 75 -11.41 -15.26 12.00
N THR A 76 -11.28 -15.27 13.34
CA THR A 76 -11.00 -14.06 14.13
C THR A 76 -9.67 -13.42 13.74
N VAL A 77 -8.64 -14.23 13.46
CA VAL A 77 -7.31 -13.75 13.07
C VAL A 77 -7.36 -13.17 11.65
N VAL A 78 -8.06 -13.85 10.74
CA VAL A 78 -8.26 -13.37 9.36
C VAL A 78 -8.97 -12.02 9.34
N THR A 79 -10.06 -11.88 10.09
CA THR A 79 -10.84 -10.63 10.19
C THR A 79 -10.00 -9.50 10.79
N ARG A 80 -9.21 -9.76 11.85
CA ARG A 80 -8.29 -8.77 12.43
C ARG A 80 -7.21 -8.34 11.45
N THR A 81 -6.60 -9.28 10.71
CA THR A 81 -5.60 -8.97 9.69
C THR A 81 -6.22 -8.12 8.56
N PHE A 82 -7.43 -8.43 8.12
CA PHE A 82 -8.13 -7.65 7.10
C PHE A 82 -8.38 -6.20 7.56
N PHE A 83 -8.94 -6.00 8.76
CA PHE A 83 -9.17 -4.65 9.29
C PHE A 83 -7.87 -3.89 9.52
N PHE A 84 -6.80 -4.57 9.95
CA PHE A 84 -5.49 -3.96 10.08
C PHE A 84 -4.96 -3.47 8.72
N VAL A 85 -5.05 -4.29 7.67
CA VAL A 85 -4.66 -3.89 6.31
C VAL A 85 -5.48 -2.68 5.84
N LEU A 86 -6.80 -2.71 6.04
CA LEU A 86 -7.69 -1.61 5.68
C LEU A 86 -7.30 -0.32 6.40
N PHE A 87 -7.04 -0.40 7.70
CA PHE A 87 -6.59 0.72 8.52
C PHE A 87 -5.27 1.32 7.99
N VAL A 88 -4.28 0.46 7.69
CA VAL A 88 -3.01 0.91 7.11
C VAL A 88 -3.24 1.64 5.79
N VAL A 89 -4.06 1.11 4.88
CA VAL A 89 -4.36 1.76 3.60
C VAL A 89 -4.99 3.14 3.77
N ILE A 90 -5.96 3.28 4.68
CA ILE A 90 -6.59 4.58 4.99
C ILE A 90 -5.54 5.55 5.54
N PHE A 91 -4.75 5.11 6.51
CA PHE A 91 -3.72 5.94 7.14
C PHE A 91 -2.68 6.42 6.13
N LEU A 92 -2.28 5.56 5.18
CA LEU A 92 -1.37 5.92 4.09
C LEU A 92 -1.94 7.00 3.18
N ASN A 93 -3.23 6.93 2.84
CA ASN A 93 -3.87 7.98 2.05
C ASN A 93 -3.88 9.31 2.80
N VAL A 94 -4.13 9.31 4.11
CA VAL A 94 -4.06 10.51 4.95
C VAL A 94 -2.63 11.07 4.98
N ILE A 95 -1.60 10.24 5.14
CA ILE A 95 -0.20 10.68 5.12
C ILE A 95 0.15 11.34 3.77
N VAL A 96 -0.27 10.75 2.65
CA VAL A 96 -0.03 11.32 1.31
C VAL A 96 -0.60 12.73 1.22
N GLU A 97 -1.80 12.96 1.73
CA GLU A 97 -2.41 14.29 1.72
C GLU A 97 -1.71 15.28 2.65
N ILE A 98 -1.35 14.85 3.87
CA ILE A 98 -0.62 15.69 4.82
C ILE A 98 0.74 16.12 4.24
N GLU A 99 1.50 15.18 3.69
CA GLU A 99 2.82 15.45 3.12
C GLU A 99 2.73 16.30 1.85
N TRP A 100 1.71 16.07 1.01
CA TRP A 100 1.44 16.93 -0.13
C TRP A 100 1.14 18.38 0.30
N TYR A 101 0.27 18.54 1.32
CA TYR A 101 -0.08 19.86 1.84
C TYR A 101 1.14 20.58 2.43
N LYS A 102 1.98 19.89 3.19
CA LYS A 102 3.25 20.44 3.71
C LYS A 102 4.18 20.92 2.60
N LYS A 103 4.28 20.17 1.49
CA LYS A 103 5.14 20.51 0.36
C LYS A 103 4.72 21.82 -0.34
N HIS A 104 3.42 22.12 -0.38
CA HIS A 104 2.86 23.28 -1.08
C HIS A 104 2.46 24.46 -0.18
N LYS A 105 2.63 24.34 1.15
CA LYS A 105 2.44 25.43 2.10
C LYS A 105 3.74 26.19 2.42
N LYS A 106 4.89 25.68 1.96
CA LYS A 106 6.16 26.40 1.87
C LYS A 106 6.24 27.12 0.54
#